data_AF-A0A820FNS2-F1
#
_entry.id   AF-A0A820FNS2-F1
#
_cell.length_a   1.000
_cell.length_b   1.000
_cell.length_c   1.000
_cell.angle_alpha   90.00
_cell.angle_beta   90.00
_cell.angle_gamma   90.00
#
_symmetry.space_group_name_H-M   'P 1'
#
loop_
_entity.id
_entity.type
_entity.pdbx_description
1 polymer ?
#
loop_
_entity_poly.entity_id
_entity_poly.type
_entity_poly.pdbx_seq_one_letter_code
_entity_poly.pdbx_strand_id
1 'polypeptide(L)'
;MTIFVLGTIGGLINISVLTTLKLFRSNQCAFYLIMESTVNTLQLFVLFIIYLLPITIGIDPANTSLAWCRIKNFLTQTLRLLSTSMVCFAALDQFLSTNPQHIIRQMSSLRLAHRLTIVAIFLWIAHDIPYAILYLIVPPSGCIITNIDLIRYYSFFYYPVLHGLLPILVSSSFALLAYRNVRNLVRRQVAVERRRLDRQLTAMIFIRVIFYVLLLIPYTIYRIYSLNVTFTQANLDPYV
;
A
#
# COMPACT_ATOMS: atom_id res chain seq x y z
N MET A 1 -3.60 -11.49 -17.19
CA MET A 1 -2.27 -12.13 -17.26
C MET A 1 -1.14 -11.14 -17.54
N THR A 2 -1.30 -10.19 -18.46
CA THR A 2 -0.29 -9.15 -18.78
C THR A 2 0.18 -8.33 -17.56
N ILE A 3 -0.76 -7.87 -16.73
CA ILE A 3 -0.46 -7.10 -15.49
C ILE A 3 0.42 -7.91 -14.53
N PHE A 4 0.17 -9.22 -14.40
CA PHE A 4 0.96 -10.09 -13.52
C PHE A 4 2.39 -10.25 -14.03
N VAL A 5 2.57 -10.53 -15.32
CA VAL A 5 3.91 -10.70 -15.92
C VAL A 5 4.72 -9.40 -15.84
N LEU A 6 4.14 -8.29 -16.28
CA LEU A 6 4.84 -7.00 -16.25
C LEU A 6 5.13 -6.53 -14.82
N GLY A 7 4.16 -6.71 -13.91
CA GLY A 7 4.29 -6.31 -12.52
C GLY A 7 5.34 -7.12 -11.76
N THR A 8 5.41 -8.44 -11.98
CA THR A 8 6.42 -9.30 -11.33
C THR A 8 7.83 -9.01 -11.86
N ILE A 9 8.00 -8.89 -13.19
CA ILE A 9 9.29 -8.52 -13.78
C ILE A 9 9.75 -7.15 -13.26
N GLY A 10 8.87 -6.13 -13.28
CA GLY A 10 9.19 -4.80 -12.77
C GLY A 10 9.54 -4.79 -11.28
N GLY A 11 8.78 -5.54 -10.47
CA GLY A 11 9.05 -5.68 -9.03
C GLY A 11 10.42 -6.30 -8.74
N LEU A 12 10.76 -7.40 -9.44
CA LEU A 12 12.06 -8.08 -9.29
C LEU A 12 13.23 -7.20 -9.74
N ILE A 13 13.07 -6.45 -10.84
CA ILE A 13 14.09 -5.50 -11.29
C ILE A 13 14.30 -4.40 -10.25
N ASN A 14 13.22 -3.80 -9.71
CA ASN A 14 13.33 -2.77 -8.68
C ASN A 14 14.06 -3.27 -7.43
N ILE A 15 13.68 -4.46 -6.94
CA ILE A 15 14.36 -5.09 -5.79
C ILE A 15 15.84 -5.32 -6.10
N SER A 16 16.16 -5.86 -7.28
CA SER A 16 17.53 -6.14 -7.69
C SER A 16 18.37 -4.86 -7.75
N VAL A 17 17.88 -3.82 -8.41
CA VAL A 17 18.59 -2.53 -8.57
C VAL A 17 18.83 -1.87 -7.21
N LEU A 18 17.81 -1.80 -6.35
CA LEU A 18 17.91 -1.12 -5.05
C LEU A 18 18.75 -1.88 -4.03
N THR A 19 18.87 -3.21 -4.14
CA THR A 19 19.69 -4.04 -3.24
C THR A 19 21.15 -4.17 -3.68
N THR A 20 21.41 -4.23 -5.00
CA THR A 20 22.76 -4.47 -5.55
C THR A 20 23.62 -3.21 -5.60
N LEU A 21 23.01 -2.05 -5.85
CA LEU A 21 23.74 -0.79 -5.92
C LEU A 21 24.14 -0.33 -4.52
N LYS A 22 25.46 -0.32 -4.27
CA LYS A 22 26.06 0.12 -2.99
C LYS A 22 25.56 1.49 -2.53
N LEU A 23 25.25 2.38 -3.48
CA LEU A 23 24.72 3.72 -3.22
C LEU A 23 23.36 3.70 -2.51
N PHE A 24 22.51 2.71 -2.78
CA PHE A 24 21.15 2.62 -2.23
C PHE A 24 21.08 1.72 -0.99
N ARG A 25 21.99 0.75 -0.83
CA ARG A 25 21.94 -0.27 0.23
C ARG A 25 21.91 0.26 1.67
N SER A 26 22.50 1.42 1.93
CA SER A 26 22.52 2.04 3.26
C SER A 26 21.47 3.14 3.43
N ASN A 27 20.60 3.35 2.44
CA ASN A 27 19.64 4.45 2.42
C ASN A 27 18.26 3.98 2.94
N GLN A 28 17.70 4.75 3.86
CA GLN A 28 16.45 4.49 4.57
C GLN A 28 15.24 4.54 3.63
N CYS A 29 15.17 5.55 2.76
CA CYS A 29 14.15 5.67 1.73
C CYS A 29 14.22 4.48 0.74
N ALA A 30 15.42 4.10 0.30
CA ALA A 30 15.59 2.94 -0.57
C ALA A 30 15.09 1.64 0.08
N PHE A 31 15.30 1.47 1.38
CA PHE A 31 14.73 0.34 2.14
C PHE A 31 13.20 0.30 2.06
N TYR A 32 12.52 1.43 2.23
CA TYR A 32 11.06 1.47 2.09
C TYR A 32 10.59 1.12 0.68
N LEU A 33 11.28 1.58 -0.36
CA LEU A 33 10.97 1.25 -1.75
C LEU A 33 11.19 -0.25 -2.07
N ILE A 34 12.19 -0.88 -1.45
CA ILE A 34 12.40 -2.34 -1.53
C ILE A 34 11.26 -3.08 -0.84
N MET A 35 10.89 -2.65 0.37
CA MET A 35 9.78 -3.27 1.11
C MET A 35 8.45 -3.10 0.36
N GLU A 36 8.19 -1.92 -0.18
CA GLU A 36 7.03 -1.66 -1.03
C GLU A 36 7.00 -2.58 -2.26
N SER A 37 8.13 -2.72 -2.96
CA SER A 37 8.22 -3.59 -4.14
C SER A 37 8.02 -5.07 -3.78
N THR A 38 8.56 -5.50 -2.64
CA THR A 38 8.37 -6.87 -2.11
C THR A 38 6.89 -7.13 -1.80
N VAL A 39 6.25 -6.22 -1.07
CA VAL A 39 4.83 -6.33 -0.69
C VAL A 39 3.93 -6.31 -1.94
N ASN A 40 4.18 -5.41 -2.89
CA ASN A 40 3.43 -5.34 -4.15
C ASN A 40 3.59 -6.61 -4.99
N THR A 41 4.80 -7.16 -5.05
CA THR A 41 5.06 -8.42 -5.77
C THR A 41 4.30 -9.56 -5.11
N LEU A 42 4.37 -9.68 -3.79
CA LEU A 42 3.61 -10.68 -3.03
C LEU A 42 2.09 -10.52 -3.25
N GLN A 43 1.58 -9.29 -3.24
CA GLN A 43 0.17 -9.01 -3.52
C GLN A 43 -0.24 -9.45 -4.93
N LEU A 44 0.62 -9.26 -5.93
CA LEU A 44 0.34 -9.73 -7.29
C LEU A 44 0.26 -11.26 -7.35
N PHE A 45 1.15 -11.98 -6.66
CA PHE A 45 1.07 -13.44 -6.57
C PHE A 45 -0.21 -13.91 -5.88
N VAL A 46 -0.57 -13.29 -4.75
CA VAL A 46 -1.82 -13.61 -4.02
C VAL A 46 -3.05 -13.38 -4.91
N LEU A 47 -3.14 -12.23 -5.57
CA LEU A 47 -4.24 -11.93 -6.48
C LEU A 47 -4.28 -12.89 -7.67
N PHE A 48 -3.13 -13.21 -8.25
CA PHE A 48 -3.06 -14.17 -9.35
C PHE A 48 -3.61 -15.54 -8.95
N ILE A 49 -3.24 -16.06 -7.79
CA ILE A 49 -3.76 -17.33 -7.27
C ILE A 49 -5.29 -17.24 -7.08
N ILE A 50 -5.77 -16.17 -6.44
CA ILE A 50 -7.21 -15.96 -6.18
C ILE A 50 -8.03 -15.95 -7.49
N TYR A 51 -7.52 -15.33 -8.56
CA TYR A 51 -8.23 -15.24 -9.84
C TYR A 51 -8.01 -16.43 -10.77
N LEU A 52 -6.89 -17.14 -10.67
CA LEU A 52 -6.61 -18.31 -11.52
C LEU A 52 -7.47 -19.52 -11.13
N LEU A 53 -7.63 -19.77 -9.83
CA LEU A 53 -8.34 -20.93 -9.29
C LEU A 53 -9.80 -21.08 -9.81
N PRO A 54 -10.63 -20.02 -9.81
CA PRO A 54 -11.98 -20.11 -10.38
C PRO A 54 -11.99 -20.45 -11.87
N ILE A 55 -11.02 -19.95 -12.64
CA ILE A 55 -10.91 -20.19 -14.08
C ILE A 55 -10.55 -21.65 -14.36
N THR A 56 -9.67 -22.25 -13.55
CA THR A 56 -9.20 -23.63 -13.79
C THR A 56 -10.15 -24.69 -13.25
N ILE A 57 -10.87 -24.41 -12.15
CA ILE A 57 -11.76 -25.38 -11.49
C ILE A 57 -13.21 -25.21 -11.96
N GLY A 58 -13.56 -24.08 -12.59
CA GLY A 58 -14.93 -23.76 -13.02
C GLY A 58 -15.87 -23.35 -11.87
N ILE A 59 -15.36 -23.32 -10.63
CA ILE A 59 -16.08 -22.95 -9.41
C ILE A 59 -15.18 -22.01 -8.60
N ASP A 60 -15.70 -20.89 -8.10
CA ASP A 60 -14.94 -20.00 -7.21
C ASP A 60 -14.76 -20.67 -5.83
N PRO A 61 -13.53 -21.03 -5.41
CA PRO A 61 -13.31 -21.65 -4.10
C PRO A 61 -13.70 -20.75 -2.93
N ALA A 62 -13.79 -19.43 -3.14
CA ALA A 62 -14.27 -18.52 -2.12
C ALA A 62 -15.77 -18.68 -1.81
N ASN A 63 -16.53 -19.28 -2.74
CA ASN A 63 -17.96 -19.56 -2.55
C ASN A 63 -18.21 -20.98 -2.03
N THR A 64 -17.16 -21.79 -1.85
CA THR A 64 -17.26 -23.16 -1.33
C THR A 64 -16.50 -23.35 -0.01
N SER A 65 -15.35 -22.68 0.16
CA SER A 65 -14.50 -22.78 1.34
C SER A 65 -14.49 -21.49 2.14
N LEU A 66 -15.04 -21.55 3.36
CA LEU A 66 -15.05 -20.43 4.29
C LEU A 66 -13.63 -19.97 4.65
N ALA A 67 -12.70 -20.93 4.78
CA ALA A 67 -11.30 -20.63 5.05
C ALA A 67 -10.68 -19.80 3.91
N TRP A 68 -10.93 -20.19 2.66
CA TRP A 68 -10.44 -19.45 1.49
C TRP A 68 -11.05 -18.05 1.39
N CYS A 69 -12.36 -17.93 1.63
CA CYS A 69 -13.08 -16.66 1.70
C CYS A 69 -12.46 -15.69 2.73
N ARG A 70 -12.10 -16.17 3.91
CA ARG A 70 -11.49 -15.35 4.98
C ARG A 70 -10.04 -14.98 4.65
N ILE A 71 -9.22 -15.97 4.27
CA ILE A 71 -7.79 -15.76 3.98
C ILE A 71 -7.60 -14.79 2.81
N LYS A 72 -8.39 -14.91 1.73
CA LYS A 72 -8.27 -14.01 0.57
C LYS A 72 -8.51 -12.56 0.96
N ASN A 73 -9.52 -12.29 1.79
CA ASN A 73 -9.89 -10.94 2.18
C ASN A 73 -8.91 -10.36 3.19
N PHE A 74 -8.53 -11.13 4.20
CA PHE A 74 -7.49 -10.76 5.17
C PHE A 74 -6.18 -10.39 4.45
N LEU A 75 -5.61 -11.32 3.67
CA LEU A 75 -4.30 -11.15 3.09
C LEU A 75 -4.25 -10.01 2.06
N THR A 76 -5.28 -9.86 1.23
CA THR A 76 -5.32 -8.79 0.22
C THR A 76 -5.43 -7.40 0.83
N GLN A 77 -6.04 -7.26 2.01
CA GLN A 77 -6.15 -5.99 2.71
C GLN A 77 -4.86 -5.64 3.43
N THR A 78 -4.26 -6.61 4.12
CA THR A 78 -3.01 -6.39 4.87
C THR A 78 -1.89 -5.97 3.94
N LEU A 79 -1.73 -6.66 2.81
CA LEU A 79 -0.71 -6.31 1.82
C LEU A 79 -0.94 -4.93 1.22
N ARG A 80 -2.20 -4.54 1.03
CA ARG A 80 -2.53 -3.22 0.49
C ARG A 80 -2.18 -2.11 1.48
N LEU A 81 -2.62 -2.23 2.74
CA LEU A 81 -2.28 -1.28 3.80
C LEU A 81 -0.77 -1.18 4.02
N LEU A 82 -0.06 -2.31 3.98
CA LEU A 82 1.40 -2.33 4.04
C LEU A 82 2.03 -1.55 2.89
N SER A 83 1.60 -1.79 1.65
CA SER A 83 2.09 -1.07 0.47
C SER A 83 1.88 0.44 0.61
N THR A 84 0.65 0.87 0.96
CA THR A 84 0.35 2.30 1.17
C THR A 84 1.18 2.93 2.28
N SER A 85 1.44 2.19 3.36
CA SER A 85 2.27 2.65 4.47
C SER A 85 3.72 2.83 4.06
N MET A 86 4.28 1.92 3.25
CA MET A 86 5.65 2.05 2.77
C MET A 86 5.82 3.29 1.88
N VAL A 87 4.84 3.63 1.06
CA VAL A 87 4.84 4.88 0.27
C VAL A 87 4.86 6.11 1.19
N CYS A 88 4.02 6.11 2.23
CA CYS A 88 3.97 7.22 3.20
C CYS A 88 5.30 7.35 3.96
N PHE A 89 5.86 6.24 4.43
CA PHE A 89 7.13 6.23 5.15
C PHE A 89 8.30 6.63 4.25
N ALA A 90 8.32 6.21 2.99
CA ALA A 90 9.31 6.65 2.02
C ALA A 90 9.26 8.18 1.81
N ALA A 91 8.06 8.75 1.64
CA ALA A 91 7.89 10.19 1.52
C ALA A 91 8.32 10.96 2.77
N LEU A 92 7.92 10.48 3.96
CA LEU A 92 8.34 11.04 5.24
C LEU A 92 9.85 11.00 5.42
N ASP A 93 10.47 9.83 5.20
CA ASP A 93 11.92 9.67 5.35
C ASP A 93 12.69 10.55 4.37
N GLN A 94 12.20 10.69 3.13
CA GLN A 94 12.80 11.61 2.16
C GLN A 94 12.67 13.07 2.57
N PHE A 95 11.57 13.46 3.21
CA PHE A 95 11.45 14.79 3.80
C PHE A 95 12.45 15.00 4.94
N LEU A 96 12.58 14.03 5.84
CA LEU A 96 13.54 14.09 6.96
C LEU A 96 14.98 14.17 6.44
N SER A 97 15.38 13.25 5.55
CA SER A 97 16.75 13.13 5.03
C SER A 97 17.21 14.37 4.25
N THR A 98 16.27 15.05 3.58
CA THR A 98 16.53 16.27 2.80
C THR A 98 16.37 17.54 3.63
N ASN A 99 15.94 17.45 4.89
CA ASN A 99 15.64 18.63 5.69
C ASN A 99 16.87 19.53 5.88
N PRO A 100 16.71 20.86 5.73
CA PRO A 100 17.77 21.83 5.98
C PRO A 100 18.37 21.80 7.38
N GLN A 101 17.58 21.44 8.39
CA GLN A 101 17.98 21.40 9.79
C GLN A 101 18.62 20.05 10.11
N HIS A 102 19.84 20.09 10.68
CA HIS A 102 20.60 18.90 11.01
C HIS A 102 19.86 17.96 11.97
N ILE A 103 19.19 18.53 12.98
CA ILE A 103 18.46 17.78 14.02
C ILE A 103 17.35 16.93 13.39
N ILE A 104 16.52 17.52 12.52
CA ILE A 104 15.45 16.80 11.81
C ILE A 104 16.04 15.73 10.90
N ARG A 105 17.13 16.06 10.20
CA ARG A 105 17.80 15.13 9.29
C ARG A 105 18.36 13.89 9.98
N GLN A 106 18.86 14.03 11.20
CA GLN A 106 19.36 12.92 11.99
C GLN A 106 18.27 11.94 12.44
N MET A 107 16.99 12.34 12.40
CA MET A 107 15.87 11.44 12.69
C MET A 107 15.74 10.34 11.63
N SER A 108 16.08 10.64 10.37
CA SER A 108 16.15 9.63 9.31
C SER A 108 17.28 8.65 9.60
N SER A 109 16.92 7.47 10.09
CA SER A 109 17.87 6.41 10.44
C SER A 109 17.34 5.06 10.00
N LEU A 110 18.24 4.16 9.60
CA LEU A 110 17.84 2.82 9.16
C LEU A 110 17.16 2.04 10.29
N ARG A 111 17.51 2.32 11.55
CA ARG A 111 16.85 1.77 12.75
C ARG A 111 15.39 2.21 12.83
N LEU A 112 15.11 3.49 12.60
CA LEU A 112 13.74 4.00 12.53
C LEU A 112 12.98 3.32 11.38
N ALA A 113 13.64 3.15 10.22
CA ALA A 113 13.02 2.51 9.08
C ALA A 113 12.53 1.08 9.36
N HIS A 114 13.39 0.25 9.96
CA HIS A 114 13.02 -1.10 10.37
C HIS A 114 11.91 -1.09 11.43
N ARG A 115 12.01 -0.23 12.44
CA ARG A 115 11.00 -0.12 13.50
C ARG A 115 9.62 0.24 12.94
N LEU A 116 9.54 1.25 12.08
CA LEU A 116 8.28 1.67 11.46
C LEU A 116 7.68 0.58 10.58
N THR A 117 8.51 -0.12 9.79
CA THR A 117 8.03 -1.25 8.98
C THR A 117 7.52 -2.40 9.83
N ILE A 118 8.24 -2.79 10.88
CA ILE A 118 7.82 -3.86 11.81
C ILE A 118 6.51 -3.48 12.52
N VAL A 119 6.42 -2.26 13.04
CA VAL A 119 5.20 -1.76 13.69
C VAL A 119 4.04 -1.77 12.72
N ALA A 120 4.23 -1.34 11.47
CA ALA A 120 3.18 -1.38 10.46
C ALA A 120 2.72 -2.81 10.16
N ILE A 121 3.63 -3.79 10.06
CA ILE A 121 3.27 -5.21 9.86
C ILE A 121 2.36 -5.69 10.98
N PHE A 122 2.75 -5.51 12.24
CA PHE A 122 1.92 -5.96 13.36
C PHE A 122 0.60 -5.18 13.46
N LEU A 123 0.64 -3.86 13.24
CA LEU A 123 -0.54 -3.01 13.28
C LEU A 123 -1.58 -3.45 12.25
N TRP A 124 -1.15 -3.69 11.00
CA TRP A 124 -2.08 -4.05 9.93
C TRP A 124 -2.57 -5.48 10.02
N ILE A 125 -1.72 -6.42 10.45
CA ILE A 125 -2.18 -7.78 10.79
C ILE A 125 -3.26 -7.71 11.87
N ALA A 126 -3.04 -6.97 12.95
CA ALA A 126 -3.99 -6.85 14.05
C ALA A 126 -5.29 -6.14 13.62
N HIS A 127 -5.17 -5.04 12.87
CA HIS A 127 -6.30 -4.32 12.30
C HIS A 127 -7.14 -5.22 11.38
N ASP A 128 -6.52 -6.17 10.69
CA ASP A 128 -7.18 -7.00 9.69
C ASP A 128 -7.79 -8.30 10.23
N ILE A 129 -7.55 -8.63 11.51
CA ILE A 129 -8.15 -9.81 12.18
C ILE A 129 -9.68 -9.89 11.99
N PRO A 130 -10.47 -8.80 12.12
CA PRO A 130 -11.91 -8.86 11.89
C PRO A 130 -12.28 -9.42 10.50
N TYR A 131 -11.45 -9.20 9.48
CA TYR A 131 -11.67 -9.74 8.13
C TYR A 131 -11.42 -11.24 8.04
N ALA A 132 -10.55 -11.78 8.89
CA ALA A 132 -10.35 -13.21 8.99
C ALA A 132 -11.52 -13.92 9.69
N ILE A 133 -12.41 -13.20 10.38
CA ILE A 133 -13.46 -13.79 11.21
C ILE A 133 -14.87 -13.52 10.66
N LEU A 134 -15.16 -12.28 10.26
CA LEU A 134 -16.53 -11.81 9.98
C LEU A 134 -17.00 -12.03 8.54
N TYR A 135 -16.16 -12.59 7.67
CA TYR A 135 -16.58 -13.04 6.34
C TYR A 135 -17.26 -14.40 6.41
N LEU A 136 -18.38 -14.50 5.69
CA LEU A 136 -19.22 -15.70 5.58
C LEU A 136 -19.56 -15.96 4.11
N ILE A 137 -19.98 -17.19 3.82
CA ILE A 137 -20.50 -17.58 2.51
C ILE A 137 -22.02 -17.62 2.62
N VAL A 138 -22.70 -16.78 1.85
CA VAL A 138 -24.16 -16.72 1.80
C VAL A 138 -24.62 -16.99 0.37
N PRO A 139 -25.26 -18.12 0.07
CA PRO A 139 -25.85 -18.37 -1.25
C PRO A 139 -27.03 -17.41 -1.50
N PRO A 140 -27.20 -16.83 -2.71
CA PRO A 140 -26.36 -16.94 -3.90
C PRO A 140 -25.22 -15.91 -3.98
N SER A 141 -25.15 -14.96 -3.03
CA SER A 141 -24.23 -13.81 -3.04
C SER A 141 -22.74 -14.16 -2.89
N GLY A 142 -22.43 -15.37 -2.39
CA GLY A 142 -21.06 -15.86 -2.21
C GLY A 142 -20.39 -15.33 -0.94
N CYS A 143 -19.07 -15.13 -1.02
CA CYS A 143 -18.24 -14.65 0.10
C CYS A 143 -18.46 -13.16 0.40
N ILE A 144 -19.26 -12.84 1.43
CA ILE A 144 -19.65 -11.48 1.80
C ILE A 144 -19.42 -11.19 3.29
N ILE A 145 -19.41 -9.90 3.64
CA ILE A 145 -19.50 -9.43 5.03
C ILE A 145 -20.99 -9.30 5.36
N THR A 146 -21.42 -9.89 6.47
CA THR A 146 -22.81 -9.75 6.97
C THR A 146 -22.91 -8.78 8.16
N ASN A 147 -21.80 -8.50 8.84
CA ASN A 147 -21.78 -7.60 9.98
C ASN A 147 -21.93 -6.13 9.53
N ILE A 148 -23.04 -5.51 9.93
CA ILE A 148 -23.41 -4.13 9.54
C ILE A 148 -22.37 -3.10 10.00
N ASP A 149 -21.83 -3.25 11.22
CA ASP A 149 -20.83 -2.33 11.75
C ASP A 149 -19.53 -2.36 10.93
N LEU A 150 -19.11 -3.55 10.50
CA LEU A 150 -17.94 -3.71 9.64
C LEU A 150 -18.16 -3.11 8.24
N ILE A 151 -19.37 -3.27 7.67
CA ILE A 151 -19.73 -2.63 6.39
C ILE A 151 -19.71 -1.10 6.53
N ARG A 152 -20.25 -0.57 7.63
CA ARG A 152 -20.24 0.87 7.90
C ARG A 152 -18.81 1.39 8.07
N TYR A 153 -17.98 0.66 8.82
CA TYR A 153 -16.56 0.95 8.94
C TYR A 153 -15.87 1.01 7.56
N TYR A 154 -16.24 0.10 6.66
CA TYR A 154 -15.71 0.06 5.29
C TYR A 154 -16.06 1.27 4.45
N SER A 155 -17.35 1.54 4.36
CA SER A 155 -17.89 2.57 3.48
C SER A 155 -17.47 3.96 3.91
N PHE A 156 -17.36 4.21 5.22
CA PHE A 156 -17.16 5.57 5.74
C PHE A 156 -15.77 5.84 6.30
N PHE A 157 -15.02 4.82 6.74
CA PHE A 157 -13.71 5.01 7.35
C PHE A 157 -12.57 4.34 6.58
N TYR A 158 -12.61 3.02 6.39
CA TYR A 158 -11.49 2.28 5.81
C TYR A 158 -11.15 2.75 4.38
N TYR A 159 -12.11 2.72 3.44
CA TYR A 159 -11.83 3.14 2.07
C TYR A 159 -11.58 4.64 1.95
N PRO A 160 -12.46 5.53 2.46
CA PRO A 160 -12.29 6.97 2.27
C PRO A 160 -11.10 7.54 3.04
N VAL A 161 -10.90 7.11 4.30
CA VAL A 161 -9.92 7.72 5.20
C VAL A 161 -8.62 6.93 5.19
N LEU A 162 -8.65 5.69 5.66
CA LEU A 162 -7.42 4.92 5.93
C LEU A 162 -6.68 4.54 4.65
N HIS A 163 -7.41 4.13 3.62
CA HIS A 163 -6.84 3.71 2.34
C HIS A 163 -6.72 4.86 1.34
N GLY A 164 -7.64 5.83 1.38
CA GLY A 164 -7.71 6.95 0.45
C GLY A 164 -7.02 8.22 0.97
N LEU A 165 -7.77 9.04 1.69
CA LEU A 165 -7.42 10.42 2.03
C LEU A 165 -6.13 10.50 2.86
N LEU A 166 -5.99 9.71 3.92
CA LEU A 166 -4.86 9.80 4.83
C LEU A 166 -3.53 9.50 4.10
N PRO A 167 -3.36 8.36 3.38
CA PRO A 167 -2.15 8.11 2.63
C PRO A 167 -1.87 9.16 1.56
N ILE A 168 -2.90 9.65 0.86
CA ILE A 168 -2.75 10.67 -0.18
C ILE A 168 -2.21 11.97 0.41
N LEU A 169 -2.82 12.46 1.50
CA LEU A 169 -2.41 13.70 2.15
C LEU A 169 -1.01 13.59 2.74
N VAL A 170 -0.73 12.49 3.45
CA VAL A 170 0.58 12.25 4.08
C VAL A 170 1.67 12.14 3.03
N SER A 171 1.52 11.26 2.04
CA SER A 171 2.55 11.05 1.02
C SER A 171 2.75 12.29 0.13
N SER A 172 1.68 12.98 -0.27
CA SER A 172 1.78 14.18 -1.12
C SER A 172 2.40 15.35 -0.39
N SER A 173 2.03 15.59 0.87
CA SER A 173 2.60 16.69 1.65
C SER A 173 4.09 16.48 1.89
N PHE A 174 4.51 15.29 2.36
CA PHE A 174 5.92 15.02 2.59
C PHE A 174 6.74 14.95 1.30
N ALA A 175 6.21 14.39 0.21
CA ALA A 175 6.91 14.39 -1.08
C ALA A 175 7.11 15.81 -1.62
N LEU A 176 6.11 16.69 -1.49
CA LEU A 176 6.24 18.09 -1.90
C LEU A 176 7.25 18.86 -1.05
N LEU A 177 7.23 18.65 0.27
CA LEU A 177 8.21 19.25 1.19
C LEU A 177 9.63 18.74 0.89
N ALA A 178 9.81 17.45 0.66
CA ALA A 178 11.08 16.85 0.25
C ALA A 178 11.60 17.46 -1.07
N TYR A 179 10.72 17.60 -2.07
CA TYR A 179 11.07 18.24 -3.34
C TYR A 179 11.54 19.69 -3.17
N ARG A 180 10.82 20.48 -2.35
CA ARG A 180 11.21 21.86 -2.00
C ARG A 180 12.58 21.88 -1.30
N ASN A 181 12.81 20.98 -0.36
CA ASN A 181 14.07 20.87 0.37
C ASN A 181 15.25 20.56 -0.57
N VAL A 182 15.09 19.59 -1.49
CA VAL A 182 16.12 19.24 -2.48
C VAL A 182 16.43 20.41 -3.43
N ARG A 183 15.40 21.14 -3.87
CA ARG A 183 15.61 22.34 -4.71
C ARG A 183 16.44 23.40 -4.00
N ASN A 184 16.29 23.53 -2.69
CA ASN A 184 17.08 24.45 -1.87
C ASN A 184 18.48 23.90 -1.53
N LEU A 185 18.64 22.58 -1.41
CA LEU A 185 19.93 21.89 -1.23
C LEU A 185 20.91 22.14 -2.36
N VAL A 186 20.42 22.39 -3.58
CA VAL A 186 21.24 22.79 -4.74
C VAL A 186 22.10 24.02 -4.47
N ARG A 187 21.65 24.91 -3.56
CA ARG A 187 22.35 26.14 -3.20
C ARG A 187 23.34 25.98 -2.03
N ARG A 188 23.46 24.78 -1.44
CA ARG A 188 24.32 24.50 -0.27
C ARG A 188 25.54 23.64 -0.65
N GLN A 189 26.65 23.82 0.05
CA GLN A 189 27.85 22.99 -0.07
C GLN A 189 27.64 21.61 0.58
N VAL A 190 26.93 20.72 -0.10
CA VAL A 190 26.82 19.30 0.28
C VAL A 190 27.65 18.47 -0.69
N ALA A 191 28.24 17.38 -0.20
CA ALA A 191 28.98 16.43 -1.03
C ALA A 191 28.18 16.04 -2.29
N VAL A 192 28.84 16.10 -3.44
CA VAL A 192 28.21 15.94 -4.77
C VAL A 192 27.48 14.61 -4.89
N GLU A 193 28.05 13.53 -4.36
CA GLU A 193 27.47 12.20 -4.39
C GLU A 193 26.16 12.12 -3.62
N ARG A 194 26.15 12.60 -2.36
CA ARG A 194 24.95 12.64 -1.52
C ARG A 194 23.85 13.47 -2.17
N ARG A 195 24.20 14.62 -2.73
CA ARG A 195 23.24 15.49 -3.43
C ARG A 195 22.61 14.81 -4.65
N ARG A 196 23.39 14.04 -5.44
CA ARG A 196 22.87 13.29 -6.59
C ARG A 196 21.91 12.19 -6.14
N LEU A 197 22.27 11.46 -5.09
CA LEU A 197 21.42 10.41 -4.50
C LEU A 197 20.09 10.96 -4.00
N ASP A 198 20.13 12.01 -3.16
CA ASP A 198 18.92 12.62 -2.60
C ASP A 198 18.00 13.16 -3.69
N ARG A 199 18.56 13.72 -4.77
CA ARG A 199 17.79 14.18 -5.93
C ARG A 199 17.12 13.04 -6.68
N GLN A 200 17.82 11.94 -6.90
CA GLN A 200 17.28 10.75 -7.58
C GLN A 200 16.15 10.11 -6.77
N LEU A 201 16.37 9.90 -5.46
CA LEU A 201 15.36 9.32 -4.57
C LEU A 201 14.12 10.21 -4.43
N THR A 202 14.32 11.52 -4.28
CA THR A 202 13.19 12.47 -4.22
C THR A 202 12.38 12.47 -5.50
N ALA A 203 13.05 12.44 -6.67
CA ALA A 203 12.36 12.36 -7.95
C ALA A 203 11.59 11.04 -8.08
N MET A 204 12.19 9.92 -7.68
CA MET A 204 11.56 8.60 -7.70
C MET A 204 10.30 8.57 -6.82
N ILE A 205 10.38 9.04 -5.57
CA ILE A 205 9.21 9.11 -4.68
C ILE A 205 8.16 10.06 -5.22
N PHE A 206 8.55 11.24 -5.70
CA PHE A 206 7.59 12.21 -6.20
C PHE A 206 6.77 11.65 -7.37
N ILE A 207 7.44 11.00 -8.33
CA ILE A 207 6.77 10.30 -9.44
C ILE A 207 5.89 9.17 -8.90
N ARG A 208 6.40 8.37 -7.94
CA ARG A 208 5.64 7.28 -7.33
C ARG A 208 4.35 7.77 -6.67
N VAL A 209 4.41 8.88 -5.92
CA VAL A 209 3.26 9.50 -5.26
C VAL A 209 2.25 10.04 -6.29
N ILE A 210 2.70 10.64 -7.39
CA ILE A 210 1.80 11.06 -8.48
C ILE A 210 1.01 9.86 -9.03
N PHE A 211 1.71 8.78 -9.40
CA PHE A 211 1.04 7.57 -9.90
C PHE A 211 0.15 6.93 -8.83
N TYR A 212 0.58 6.93 -7.57
CA TYR A 212 -0.21 6.44 -6.46
C TYR A 212 -1.54 7.19 -6.34
N VAL A 213 -1.52 8.52 -6.34
CA VAL A 213 -2.73 9.35 -6.27
C VAL A 213 -3.65 9.12 -7.47
N LEU A 214 -3.10 9.14 -8.68
CA LEU A 214 -3.87 8.98 -9.93
C LEU A 214 -4.58 7.63 -10.02
N LEU A 215 -3.95 6.56 -9.53
CA LEU A 215 -4.50 5.20 -9.58
C LEU A 215 -5.41 4.89 -8.38
N LEU A 216 -5.12 5.45 -7.21
CA LEU A 216 -5.83 5.15 -5.97
C LEU A 216 -7.19 5.84 -5.87
N ILE A 217 -7.30 7.09 -6.33
CA ILE A 217 -8.56 7.84 -6.29
C ILE A 217 -9.70 7.12 -7.02
N PRO A 218 -9.58 6.75 -8.32
CA PRO A 218 -10.66 6.09 -9.04
C PRO A 218 -11.01 4.73 -8.42
N TYR A 219 -9.99 3.99 -7.96
CA TYR A 219 -10.19 2.74 -7.25
C TYR A 219 -11.03 2.92 -5.99
N THR A 220 -10.69 3.91 -5.17
CA THR A 220 -11.36 4.17 -3.89
C THR A 220 -12.81 4.62 -4.11
N ILE A 221 -13.05 5.49 -5.10
CA ILE A 221 -14.40 5.93 -5.49
C ILE A 221 -15.24 4.73 -5.93
N TYR A 222 -14.71 3.89 -6.82
CA TYR A 222 -15.39 2.69 -7.29
C TYR A 222 -15.76 1.74 -6.14
N ARG A 223 -14.83 1.51 -5.20
CA ARG A 223 -15.08 0.63 -4.04
C ARG A 223 -16.15 1.17 -3.10
N ILE A 224 -16.13 2.47 -2.82
CA ILE A 224 -17.16 3.11 -1.98
C ILE A 224 -18.53 3.02 -2.66
N TYR A 225 -18.61 3.33 -3.95
CA TYR A 225 -19.85 3.26 -4.71
C TYR A 225 -20.41 1.82 -4.70
N SER A 226 -19.57 0.83 -5.04
CA SER A 226 -19.97 -0.58 -5.06
C SER A 226 -20.49 -1.06 -3.70
N LEU A 227 -19.81 -0.74 -2.60
CA LEU A 227 -20.22 -1.18 -1.27
C LEU A 227 -21.54 -0.54 -0.81
N ASN A 228 -21.73 0.76 -1.07
CA ASN A 228 -22.95 1.45 -0.68
C ASN A 228 -24.17 1.03 -1.49
N VAL A 229 -24.00 0.75 -2.79
CA VAL A 229 -25.08 0.20 -3.61
C VAL A 229 -25.50 -1.18 -3.07
N THR A 230 -24.55 -2.08 -2.80
CA THR A 230 -24.85 -3.40 -2.22
C THR A 230 -25.50 -3.29 -0.85
N PHE A 231 -25.03 -2.39 0.01
CA PHE A 231 -25.64 -2.14 1.32
C PHE A 231 -27.08 -1.62 1.20
N THR A 232 -27.35 -0.72 0.24
CA THR A 232 -28.70 -0.18 0.03
C THR A 232 -29.65 -1.26 -0.45
N GLN A 233 -29.21 -2.13 -1.38
CA GLN A 233 -30.00 -3.27 -1.86
C GLN A 233 -30.31 -4.27 -0.73
N ALA A 234 -29.31 -4.63 0.09
CA ALA A 234 -29.51 -5.57 1.21
C ALA A 234 -30.49 -5.04 2.29
N ASN A 235 -30.64 -3.72 2.43
CA ASN A 235 -31.62 -3.13 3.36
C ASN A 235 -33.02 -2.96 2.74
N LEU A 236 -33.13 -2.94 1.42
CA LEU A 236 -34.42 -2.85 0.72
C LEU A 236 -35.10 -4.22 0.60
N ASP A 237 -34.34 -5.32 0.55
CA ASP A 237 -34.85 -6.69 0.50
C ASP A 237 -34.39 -7.55 1.70
N PRO A 238 -34.90 -7.32 2.93
CA PRO A 238 -34.50 -8.10 4.11
C PRO A 238 -35.05 -9.55 4.15
N TYR A 239 -35.75 -10.03 3.11
CA TYR A 239 -36.47 -11.31 3.10
C TYR A 239 -36.21 -12.18 1.86
N VAL A 240 -34.95 -12.29 1.42
CA VAL A 240 -34.49 -13.36 0.51
C VAL A 240 -33.27 -14.04 1.09
#